data_AF-W9TMK8-F1
#
_entry.id   AF-W9TMK8-F1
#
_cell.length_a   1.000
_cell.length_b   1.000
_cell.length_c   1.000
_cell.angle_alpha   90.00
_cell.angle_beta   90.00
_cell.angle_gamma   90.00
#
_symmetry.space_group_name_H-M   'P 1'
#
loop_
_entity.id
_entity.type
_entity.pdbx_description
1 polymer ?
#
loop_
_entity_poly.entity_id
_entity_poly.type
_entity_poly.pdbx_seq_one_letter_code
_entity_poly.pdbx_strand_id
1 'polypeptide(L)'
;MMALNVAIDPQAEPQNAYTQKNRGYEEGEEGLGLPNYTRLGDDSVTLVPVHQVPGGWSLVPGGEAFDLELPLPNALAKQLHARQLKTSRKALVKHAQGEELPRAFSEHPLLRHLKPLRLTDGCLQIGRLAVRLDDELGLVYQRET
;
A
#
# COMPACT_ATOMS: atom_id res chain seq x y z
N MET A 1 -0.92 -9.66 -20.59
CA MET A 1 -0.61 -8.41 -21.33
C MET A 1 -1.45 -8.39 -22.60
N MET A 2 -2.64 -7.78 -22.56
CA MET A 2 -3.49 -7.56 -23.74
C MET A 2 -4.34 -6.30 -23.54
N ALA A 3 -3.71 -5.13 -23.44
CA ALA A 3 -4.36 -3.87 -23.78
C ALA A 3 -4.16 -3.66 -25.30
N LEU A 4 -4.84 -4.46 -26.11
CA LEU A 4 -4.82 -4.34 -27.56
C LEU A 4 -6.09 -3.61 -28.00
N ASN A 5 -5.95 -2.32 -28.31
CA ASN A 5 -6.79 -1.57 -29.25
C ASN A 5 -8.30 -1.86 -29.20
N VAL A 6 -8.96 -1.50 -28.09
CA VAL A 6 -10.41 -1.33 -28.09
C VAL A 6 -10.74 0.00 -28.79
N ALA A 7 -10.45 0.07 -30.09
CA ALA A 7 -10.80 1.20 -30.93
C ALA A 7 -12.29 1.14 -31.26
N ILE A 8 -12.98 2.26 -31.08
CA ILE A 8 -14.37 2.44 -31.53
C ILE A 8 -14.29 2.77 -33.02
N ASP A 9 -15.09 2.08 -33.84
CA ASP A 9 -15.25 2.45 -35.25
C ASP A 9 -16.17 3.68 -35.32
N PRO A 10 -15.66 4.86 -35.72
CA PRO A 10 -16.46 6.08 -35.78
C PRO A 10 -17.51 6.07 -36.90
N GLN A 11 -17.45 5.10 -37.83
CA GLN A 11 -18.41 4.94 -38.92
C GLN A 11 -19.51 3.92 -38.60
N ALA A 12 -19.42 3.20 -37.47
CA ALA A 12 -20.45 2.28 -37.06
C ALA A 12 -21.69 3.01 -36.52
N GLU A 13 -22.86 2.44 -36.77
CA GLU A 13 -24.10 2.86 -36.12
C GLU A 13 -23.93 2.87 -34.59
N PRO A 14 -24.37 3.92 -33.86
CA PRO A 14 -24.07 4.10 -32.43
C PRO A 14 -24.40 2.90 -31.55
N GLN A 15 -25.48 2.18 -31.86
CA GLN A 15 -25.93 0.98 -31.17
C GLN A 15 -24.99 -0.23 -31.33
N ASN A 16 -24.14 -0.22 -32.35
CA ASN A 16 -23.25 -1.34 -32.71
C ASN A 16 -21.78 -1.07 -32.36
N ALA A 17 -21.41 0.19 -32.15
CA ALA A 17 -20.03 0.62 -31.91
C ALA A 17 -19.38 -0.03 -30.66
N TYR A 18 -20.19 -0.59 -29.76
CA TYR A 18 -19.76 -1.15 -28.47
C TYR A 18 -20.02 -2.65 -28.28
N THR A 19 -20.73 -3.32 -29.19
CA THR A 19 -21.35 -4.64 -28.97
C THR A 19 -20.35 -5.79 -28.76
N GLN A 20 -19.09 -5.63 -29.17
CA GLN A 20 -18.02 -6.62 -29.02
C GLN A 20 -16.76 -6.06 -28.36
N LYS A 21 -16.90 -4.96 -27.62
CA LYS A 21 -15.78 -4.32 -26.92
C LYS A 21 -15.79 -4.76 -25.46
N ASN A 22 -14.62 -5.14 -24.94
CA ASN A 22 -14.46 -5.41 -23.51
C ASN A 22 -14.87 -4.15 -22.75
N ARG A 23 -15.83 -4.28 -21.83
CA ARG A 23 -16.24 -3.17 -20.97
C ARG A 23 -15.16 -2.95 -19.90
N GLY A 24 -14.85 -1.70 -19.62
CA GLY A 24 -14.07 -1.33 -18.45
C GLY A 24 -14.98 -1.25 -17.22
N TYR A 25 -14.46 -1.56 -16.04
CA TYR A 25 -15.11 -1.26 -14.76
C TYR A 25 -14.12 -0.59 -13.79
N GLU A 26 -14.61 0.03 -12.71
CA GLU A 26 -13.74 0.72 -11.75
C GLU A 26 -12.91 -0.25 -10.90
N GLU A 27 -11.70 0.14 -10.53
CA GLU A 27 -10.85 -0.67 -9.67
C GLU A 27 -11.56 -0.97 -8.33
N GLY A 28 -11.86 -2.25 -8.07
CA GLY A 28 -12.51 -2.70 -6.84
C GLY A 28 -13.99 -3.10 -6.99
N GLU A 29 -14.60 -2.97 -8.17
CA GLU A 29 -15.95 -3.49 -8.44
C GLU A 29 -15.90 -4.92 -9.02
N GLU A 30 -16.91 -5.75 -8.74
CA GLU A 30 -17.08 -7.04 -9.40
C GLU A 30 -17.95 -6.86 -10.66
N GLY A 31 -17.42 -7.18 -11.83
CA GLY A 31 -18.15 -7.00 -13.09
C GLY A 31 -17.58 -7.79 -14.28
N LEU A 32 -18.39 -7.90 -15.34
CA LEU A 32 -17.97 -8.49 -16.62
C LEU A 32 -17.16 -7.46 -17.41
N GLY A 33 -15.83 -7.47 -17.26
CA GLY A 33 -14.95 -6.51 -17.93
C GLY A 33 -13.49 -6.58 -17.51
N LEU A 34 -12.67 -5.60 -17.88
CA LEU A 34 -11.32 -5.39 -17.35
C LEU A 34 -11.29 -4.15 -16.45
N PRO A 35 -10.58 -4.16 -15.31
CA PRO A 35 -10.45 -2.98 -14.47
C PRO A 35 -9.69 -1.88 -15.23
N ASN A 36 -10.21 -0.65 -15.16
CA ASN A 36 -9.61 0.50 -15.81
C ASN A 36 -8.43 1.03 -14.98
N TYR A 37 -7.20 0.86 -15.50
CA TYR A 37 -6.01 1.48 -14.91
C TYR A 37 -5.67 2.76 -15.68
N THR A 38 -5.80 3.93 -15.03
CA THR A 38 -5.30 5.19 -15.58
C THR A 38 -3.89 5.45 -15.03
N ARG A 39 -2.91 5.69 -15.91
CA ARG A 39 -1.46 5.83 -15.59
C ARG A 39 -0.88 4.58 -14.93
N LEU A 40 -0.63 3.54 -15.73
CA LEU A 40 0.08 2.33 -15.34
C LEU A 40 1.54 2.68 -14.95
N GLY A 41 1.74 3.07 -13.69
CA GLY A 41 3.06 3.22 -13.08
C GLY A 41 3.56 1.90 -12.48
N ASP A 42 4.77 1.93 -11.93
CA ASP A 42 5.27 0.80 -11.14
C ASP A 42 4.35 0.53 -9.95
N ASP A 43 4.15 -0.76 -9.62
CA ASP A 43 3.46 -1.18 -8.41
C ASP A 43 3.98 -0.40 -7.20
N SER A 44 3.05 0.05 -6.37
CA SER A 44 3.37 0.90 -5.22
C SER A 44 2.60 0.44 -4.00
N VAL A 45 3.19 0.70 -2.84
CA VAL A 45 2.57 0.42 -1.55
C VAL A 45 2.61 1.69 -0.70
N THR A 46 1.53 1.93 0.04
CA THR A 46 1.48 2.98 1.06
C THR A 46 1.78 2.35 2.40
N LEU A 47 2.84 2.82 3.04
CA LEU A 47 3.41 2.32 4.27
C LEU A 47 3.14 3.29 5.43
N VAL A 48 3.05 2.78 6.65
CA VAL A 48 3.03 3.57 7.88
C VAL A 48 4.16 3.10 8.81
N PRO A 49 5.15 3.95 9.13
CA PRO A 49 6.22 3.59 10.07
C PRO A 49 5.68 3.29 11.46
N VAL A 50 6.07 2.15 12.02
CA VAL A 50 5.77 1.74 13.40
C VAL A 50 7.02 1.15 14.02
N HIS A 51 7.26 1.45 15.29
CA HIS A 51 8.45 1.01 16.00
C HIS A 51 8.10 -0.18 16.89
N GLN A 52 8.88 -1.25 16.80
CA GLN A 52 8.72 -2.37 17.70
C GLN A 52 9.18 -2.01 19.10
N VAL A 53 8.33 -2.22 20.09
CA VAL A 53 8.58 -1.94 21.51
C VAL A 53 8.07 -3.09 22.37
N PRO A 54 8.47 -3.20 23.64
CA PRO A 54 7.85 -4.16 24.55
C PRO A 54 6.33 -3.95 24.62
N GLY A 55 5.55 -5.01 24.42
CA GLY A 55 4.08 -4.96 24.50
C GLY A 55 3.35 -4.63 23.20
N GLY A 56 4.04 -4.40 22.09
CA GLY A 56 3.41 -4.20 20.79
C GLY A 56 4.19 -3.27 19.88
N TRP A 57 3.48 -2.36 19.23
CA TRP A 57 4.08 -1.33 18.38
C TRP A 57 3.84 0.06 18.95
N SER A 58 4.71 1.00 18.59
CA SER A 58 4.55 2.40 18.94
C SER A 58 4.67 3.30 17.71
N LEU A 59 4.11 4.50 17.82
CA LEU A 59 4.25 5.56 16.82
C LEU A 59 5.70 6.04 16.70
N VAL A 60 6.42 6.09 17.82
CA VAL A 60 7.78 6.63 17.94
C VAL A 60 8.71 5.63 18.62
N PRO A 61 10.03 5.72 18.43
CA PRO A 61 10.98 4.86 19.13
C PRO A 61 10.79 4.94 20.66
N GLY A 62 10.58 3.80 21.31
CA GLY A 62 10.41 3.72 22.77
C GLY A 62 9.15 4.38 23.33
N GLY A 63 8.18 4.73 22.48
CA GLY A 63 6.92 5.34 22.91
C GLY A 63 5.94 4.35 23.53
N GLU A 64 4.71 4.83 23.78
CA GLU A 64 3.61 4.01 24.28
C GLU A 64 3.25 2.91 23.27
N ALA A 65 3.13 1.68 23.76
CA ALA A 65 2.78 0.53 22.94
C ALA A 65 1.26 0.44 22.75
N PHE A 66 0.83 0.13 21.53
CA PHE A 66 -0.52 -0.29 21.24
C PHE A 66 -0.56 -1.79 20.88
N ASP A 67 -1.64 -2.44 21.31
CA ASP A 67 -1.91 -3.85 21.02
C ASP A 67 -2.34 -4.01 19.55
N LEU A 68 -1.82 -5.06 18.90
CA LEU A 68 -2.07 -5.36 17.50
C LEU A 68 -3.39 -6.11 17.28
N GLU A 69 -3.91 -6.75 18.33
CA GLU A 69 -5.12 -7.56 18.30
C GLU A 69 -6.37 -6.78 18.74
N LEU A 70 -6.20 -5.51 19.11
CA LEU A 70 -7.29 -4.63 19.53
C LEU A 70 -7.53 -3.50 18.52
N PRO A 71 -8.79 -3.07 18.34
CA PRO A 71 -9.10 -1.90 17.53
C PRO A 71 -8.40 -0.64 18.08
N LEU A 72 -7.80 0.15 17.19
CA LEU A 72 -7.15 1.39 17.58
C LEU A 72 -8.16 2.52 17.82
N PRO A 73 -7.92 3.38 18.82
CA PRO A 73 -8.66 4.63 18.96
C PRO A 73 -8.47 5.54 17.73
N ASN A 74 -9.53 6.24 17.33
CA ASN A 74 -9.50 7.16 16.18
C ASN A 74 -8.38 8.21 16.25
N ALA A 75 -8.03 8.68 17.45
CA ALA A 75 -6.95 9.65 17.64
C ALA A 75 -5.59 9.07 17.22
N LEU A 76 -5.27 7.86 17.67
CA LEU A 76 -4.03 7.17 17.33
C LEU A 76 -4.00 6.78 15.84
N ALA A 77 -5.12 6.29 15.30
CA ALA A 77 -5.21 5.95 13.89
C ALA A 77 -4.99 7.18 12.97
N LYS A 78 -5.48 8.36 13.36
CA LYS A 78 -5.18 9.61 12.64
C LYS A 78 -3.70 9.98 12.70
N GLN A 79 -3.05 9.80 13.85
CA GLN A 79 -1.61 10.05 13.99
C GLN A 79 -0.78 9.09 13.12
N LEU A 80 -1.15 7.82 13.08
CA LEU A 80 -0.54 6.81 12.21
C LEU A 80 -0.73 7.17 10.72
N HIS A 81 -1.97 7.45 10.32
CA HIS A 81 -2.31 7.80 8.93
C HIS A 81 -1.57 9.07 8.46
N ALA A 82 -1.39 10.07 9.33
CA ALA A 82 -0.66 11.30 9.00
C ALA A 82 0.82 11.06 8.66
N ARG A 83 1.38 9.91 9.02
CA ARG A 83 2.78 9.51 8.78
C ARG A 83 2.93 8.56 7.58
N GLN A 84 1.88 8.40 6.78
CA GLN A 84 1.94 7.49 5.65
C GLN A 84 2.94 7.96 4.59
N LEU A 85 3.61 7.00 3.95
CA LEU A 85 4.56 7.23 2.87
C LEU A 85 4.35 6.24 1.75
N LYS A 86 4.52 6.67 0.50
CA LYS A 86 4.32 5.82 -0.68
C LYS A 86 5.66 5.46 -1.30
N THR A 87 5.85 4.20 -1.67
CA THR A 87 7.05 3.75 -2.38
C THR A 87 6.71 2.74 -3.46
N SER A 88 7.43 2.82 -4.59
CA SER A 88 7.43 1.81 -5.66
C SER A 88 8.67 0.92 -5.61
N ARG A 89 9.45 0.93 -4.52
CA ARG A 89 10.62 0.07 -4.36
C ARG A 89 10.18 -1.39 -4.30
N LYS A 90 10.44 -2.14 -5.38
CA LYS A 90 10.00 -3.55 -5.56
C LYS A 90 10.22 -4.46 -4.35
N ALA A 91 11.37 -4.35 -3.68
CA ALA A 91 11.67 -5.14 -2.49
C ALA A 91 10.70 -4.87 -1.33
N LEU A 92 10.35 -3.59 -1.10
CA LEU A 92 9.38 -3.20 -0.07
C LEU A 92 7.94 -3.54 -0.46
N VAL A 93 7.58 -3.32 -1.73
CA VAL A 93 6.26 -3.69 -2.24
C VAL A 93 6.01 -5.18 -2.01
N LYS A 94 6.96 -6.03 -2.45
CA LYS A 94 6.87 -7.48 -2.27
C LYS A 94 6.84 -7.88 -0.79
N HIS A 95 7.69 -7.27 0.03
CA HIS A 95 7.74 -7.55 1.47
C HIS A 95 6.40 -7.21 2.14
N ALA A 96 5.89 -6.00 1.95
CA ALA A 96 4.64 -5.53 2.56
C ALA A 96 3.39 -6.26 2.06
N GLN A 97 3.39 -6.72 0.80
CA GLN A 97 2.30 -7.57 0.27
C GLN A 97 2.30 -8.97 0.90
N GLY A 98 3.46 -9.48 1.29
CA GLY A 98 3.59 -10.78 1.96
C GLY A 98 3.26 -10.73 3.46
N GLU A 99 3.14 -9.55 4.06
CA GLU A 99 2.78 -9.41 5.47
C GLU A 99 1.27 -9.42 5.69
N GLU A 100 0.87 -10.22 6.68
CA GLU A 100 -0.48 -10.20 7.24
C GLU A 100 -0.71 -8.88 7.99
N LEU A 101 -1.91 -8.33 7.82
CA LEU A 101 -2.27 -7.06 8.43
C LEU A 101 -2.90 -7.33 9.80
N PRO A 102 -2.34 -6.81 10.90
CA PRO A 102 -2.90 -7.04 12.23
C PRO A 102 -4.28 -6.42 12.36
N ARG A 103 -5.07 -6.93 13.32
CA ARG A 103 -6.45 -6.50 13.56
C ARG A 103 -6.57 -4.99 13.80
N ALA A 104 -5.61 -4.42 14.53
CA ALA A 104 -5.46 -2.98 14.75
C ALA A 104 -5.49 -2.13 13.46
N PHE A 105 -5.01 -2.68 12.34
CA PHE A 105 -5.01 -2.03 11.03
C PHE A 105 -6.17 -2.49 10.16
N SER A 106 -6.41 -3.80 10.06
CA SER A 106 -7.39 -4.37 9.12
C SER A 106 -8.83 -3.97 9.43
N GLU A 107 -9.18 -3.77 10.70
CA GLU A 107 -10.53 -3.34 11.11
C GLU A 107 -10.71 -1.81 11.10
N HIS A 108 -9.63 -1.02 11.10
CA HIS A 108 -9.74 0.42 11.18
C HIS A 108 -9.89 1.06 9.78
N PRO A 109 -10.97 1.81 9.48
CA PRO A 109 -11.23 2.34 8.13
C PRO A 109 -10.11 3.20 7.54
N LEU A 110 -9.40 3.97 8.36
CA LEU A 110 -8.25 4.78 7.93
C LEU A 110 -7.00 3.96 7.62
N LEU A 111 -6.85 2.74 8.16
CA LEU A 111 -5.59 2.00 8.13
C LEU A 111 -5.64 0.72 7.31
N ARG A 112 -6.83 0.17 7.02
CA ARG A 112 -7.01 -1.14 6.37
C ARG A 112 -6.37 -1.31 4.99
N HIS A 113 -6.02 -0.20 4.33
CA HIS A 113 -5.35 -0.19 3.03
C HIS A 113 -3.86 0.21 3.12
N LEU A 114 -3.38 0.51 4.33
CA LEU A 114 -1.99 0.86 4.60
C LEU A 114 -1.26 -0.37 5.12
N LYS A 115 0.03 -0.47 4.79
CA LYS A 115 0.88 -1.56 5.28
C LYS A 115 1.83 -1.04 6.37
N PRO A 116 1.97 -1.71 7.51
CA PRO A 116 2.92 -1.28 8.52
C PRO A 116 4.37 -1.45 8.00
N LEU A 117 5.19 -0.42 8.19
CA LEU A 117 6.64 -0.51 8.04
C LEU A 117 7.23 -0.71 9.44
N ARG A 118 7.51 -1.96 9.78
CA ARG A 118 7.94 -2.38 11.11
C ARG A 118 9.43 -2.09 11.28
N LEU A 119 9.76 -1.09 12.09
CA LEU A 119 11.13 -0.66 12.36
C LEU A 119 11.59 -1.23 13.71
N THR A 120 12.69 -1.96 13.69
CA THR A 120 13.44 -2.39 14.88
C THR A 120 14.69 -1.51 14.95
N ASP A 121 14.86 -0.78 16.06
CA ASP A 121 15.96 0.19 16.23
C ASP A 121 16.07 1.19 15.06
N GLY A 122 14.92 1.59 14.50
CA GLY A 122 14.81 2.54 13.39
C GLY A 122 15.09 1.95 12.00
N CYS A 123 15.36 0.65 11.92
CA CYS A 123 15.68 -0.04 10.67
C CYS A 123 14.71 -1.21 10.39
N LEU A 124 14.47 -1.49 9.11
CA LEU A 124 13.89 -2.72 8.62
C LEU A 124 14.89 -3.42 7.70
N GLN A 125 15.21 -4.67 8.01
CA GLN A 125 16.09 -5.50 7.18
C GLN A 125 15.28 -6.45 6.28
N ILE A 126 15.52 -6.36 4.97
CA ILE A 126 14.92 -7.23 3.95
C ILE A 126 16.03 -7.90 3.15
N GLY A 127 16.48 -9.07 3.58
CA GLY A 127 17.64 -9.74 2.98
C GLY A 127 18.90 -8.88 3.15
N ARG A 128 19.45 -8.36 2.03
CA ARG A 128 20.61 -7.45 2.00
C ARG A 128 20.23 -5.96 1.93
N LEU A 129 18.94 -5.65 1.94
CA LEU A 129 18.45 -4.28 1.92
C LEU A 129 18.12 -3.85 3.34
N ALA A 130 18.86 -2.87 3.85
CA ALA A 130 18.50 -2.12 5.04
C ALA A 130 17.65 -0.91 4.62
N VAL A 131 16.53 -0.72 5.31
CA VAL A 131 15.61 0.39 5.11
C VAL A 131 15.53 1.18 6.40
N ARG A 132 15.88 2.47 6.35
CA ARG A 132 15.85 3.35 7.51
C ARG A 132 14.91 4.52 7.25
N LEU A 133 14.16 4.92 8.27
CA LEU A 133 13.47 6.20 8.25
C LEU A 133 14.40 7.26 8.85
N ASP A 134 14.84 8.18 8.00
CA ASP A 134 15.70 9.31 8.34
C ASP A 134 14.85 10.57 8.51
N ASP A 135 15.15 11.38 9.53
CA ASP A 135 14.34 12.55 9.87
C ASP A 135 14.41 13.67 8.81
N GLU A 136 15.48 13.73 8.02
CA GLU A 136 15.67 14.73 6.98
C GLU A 136 15.44 14.15 5.57
N LEU A 137 15.92 12.94 5.32
CA LEU A 137 15.90 12.32 4.00
C LEU A 137 14.66 11.45 3.74
N GLY A 138 13.86 11.19 4.77
CA GLY A 138 12.75 10.25 4.68
C GLY A 138 13.23 8.81 4.55
N LEU A 139 12.67 8.03 3.62
CA LEU A 139 12.98 6.61 3.51
C LEU A 139 14.30 6.36 2.78
N VAL A 140 15.33 5.93 3.51
CA VAL A 140 16.67 5.67 3.00
C VAL A 140 16.89 4.18 2.77
N TYR A 141 17.53 3.85 1.65
CA TYR A 141 17.84 2.47 1.24
C TYR A 141 19.35 2.23 1.24
N GLN A 142 19.80 1.27 2.03
CA GLN A 142 21.21 0.89 2.10
C GLN A 142 21.35 -0.59 1.74
N ARG A 143 22.39 -0.93 0.99
CA ARG A 143 22.69 -2.30 0.62
C ARG A 143 23.87 -2.76 1.45
N GLU A 144 23.68 -3.81 2.24
CA GLU A 144 24.82 -4.45 2.92
C GLU A 144 25.74 -5.03 1.85
N THR A 145 27.03 -4.70 1.98
CA THR A 145 28.09 -5.04 1.03
C THR A 145 28.56 -6.46 1.25
#